data_AF-A0A7S4W9F0-F1
#
_entry.id   AF-A0A7S4W9F0-F1
#
_cell.length_a   1.000
_cell.length_b   1.000
_cell.length_c   1.000
_cell.angle_alpha   90.00
_cell.angle_beta   90.00
_cell.angle_gamma   90.00
#
_symmetry.space_group_name_H-M   'P 1'
#
loop_
_entity.id
_entity.type
_entity.pdbx_description
1 polymer ?
#
loop_
_entity_poly.entity_id
_entity_poly.type
_entity_poly.pdbx_seq_one_letter_code
_entity_poly.pdbx_strand_id
1 'polypeptide(L)'
;EKPMEVTKTMMSLRRGVSVYSAARLCTNSVLKTRNNAKSAAIRTFTTRIDDTIKTRRSIVDLRSDTVTSPTRAMLECALHAQTGDDVYSEDPTVFALEEYAADLFGKDRALFVPTGTMANLVAILAHCHGKLGSEVIL
;
A
#
# COMPACT_ATOMS: atom_id res chain seq x y z
N GLU A 1 -46.87 -20.46 -26.00
CA GLU A 1 -47.54 -20.58 -24.70
C GLU A 1 -46.54 -21.00 -23.62
N LYS A 2 -46.66 -20.33 -22.49
CA LYS A 2 -46.05 -20.50 -21.15
C LYS A 2 -44.53 -20.70 -20.94
N PRO A 3 -43.98 -19.94 -19.97
CA PRO A 3 -42.62 -20.02 -19.46
C PRO A 3 -42.50 -21.15 -18.43
N MET A 4 -41.38 -21.89 -18.44
CA MET A 4 -41.11 -22.91 -17.42
C MET A 4 -39.61 -22.99 -17.05
N GLU A 5 -38.89 -21.88 -17.12
CA GLU A 5 -37.48 -21.85 -16.68
C GLU A 5 -37.19 -20.80 -15.60
N VAL A 6 -38.10 -19.85 -15.37
CA VAL A 6 -37.91 -18.78 -14.37
C VAL A 6 -38.26 -19.23 -12.95
N THR A 7 -39.10 -20.27 -12.79
CA THR A 7 -39.61 -20.70 -11.48
C THR A 7 -38.70 -21.67 -10.73
N LYS A 8 -37.68 -22.28 -11.36
CA LYS A 8 -36.75 -23.19 -10.65
C LYS A 8 -35.68 -22.45 -9.85
N THR A 9 -35.37 -21.21 -10.16
CA THR A 9 -34.32 -20.44 -9.47
C THR A 9 -34.81 -19.83 -8.15
N MET A 10 -36.13 -19.73 -7.94
CA MET A 10 -36.70 -19.12 -6.72
C MET A 10 -36.83 -20.08 -5.52
N MET A 11 -36.60 -21.39 -5.69
CA MET A 11 -36.83 -22.37 -4.61
C MET A 11 -35.60 -22.73 -3.75
N SER A 12 -34.42 -22.14 -3.99
CA SER A 12 -33.22 -22.41 -3.16
C SER A 12 -32.86 -21.29 -2.17
N LEU A 13 -33.66 -20.22 -2.07
CA LEU A 13 -33.45 -19.15 -1.09
C LEU A 13 -34.02 -19.53 0.29
N ARG A 14 -33.43 -20.55 0.91
CA ARG A 14 -33.51 -20.79 2.36
C ARG A 14 -32.13 -21.13 2.90
N ARG A 15 -31.31 -20.09 3.08
CA ARG A 15 -30.38 -19.87 4.20
C ARG A 15 -29.45 -18.71 3.85
N GLY A 16 -29.61 -17.62 4.61
CA GLY A 16 -28.79 -16.40 4.71
C GLY A 16 -27.60 -16.24 3.76
N VAL A 17 -27.83 -15.61 2.61
CA VAL A 17 -26.75 -14.99 1.83
C VAL A 17 -27.09 -13.51 1.65
N SER A 18 -26.17 -12.65 2.10
CA SER A 18 -26.27 -11.19 2.07
C SER A 18 -26.58 -10.66 0.67
N VAL A 19 -27.36 -9.57 0.61
CA VAL A 19 -27.79 -8.82 -0.58
C VAL A 19 -26.66 -8.51 -1.58
N TYR A 20 -25.41 -8.48 -1.11
CA TYR A 20 -24.20 -8.30 -1.95
C TYR A 20 -23.85 -9.49 -2.85
N SER A 21 -24.27 -10.70 -2.51
CA SER A 21 -23.93 -11.92 -3.25
C SER A 21 -24.82 -12.14 -4.49
N ALA A 22 -26.10 -11.78 -4.42
CA ALA A 22 -27.05 -11.91 -5.53
C ALA A 22 -26.76 -10.91 -6.66
N ALA A 23 -26.31 -9.69 -6.32
CA ALA A 23 -25.88 -8.69 -7.30
C ALA A 23 -24.63 -9.12 -8.11
N ARG A 24 -23.76 -9.95 -7.51
CA ARG A 24 -22.55 -10.48 -8.13
C ARG A 24 -22.83 -11.55 -9.19
N LEU A 25 -23.91 -12.32 -9.04
CA LEU A 25 -24.27 -13.37 -10.00
C LEU A 25 -24.97 -12.81 -11.24
N CYS A 26 -25.82 -11.77 -11.07
CA CYS A 26 -26.52 -11.14 -12.20
C CYS A 26 -25.58 -10.27 -13.06
N THR A 27 -24.53 -9.69 -12.47
CA THR A 27 -23.50 -8.95 -13.20
C THR A 27 -22.56 -9.86 -13.99
N ASN A 28 -22.22 -11.04 -13.45
CA ASN A 28 -21.30 -11.96 -14.10
C ASN A 28 -21.88 -12.66 -15.34
N SER A 29 -23.19 -12.86 -15.45
CA SER A 29 -23.81 -13.46 -16.64
C SER A 29 -23.95 -12.46 -17.79
N VAL A 30 -24.26 -11.19 -17.51
CA VAL A 30 -24.38 -10.11 -18.52
C VAL A 30 -23.01 -9.66 -19.04
N LEU A 31 -21.96 -9.74 -18.22
CA LEU A 31 -20.60 -9.40 -18.63
C LEU A 31 -19.92 -10.48 -19.49
N LYS A 32 -20.36 -11.74 -19.42
CA LYS A 32 -19.70 -12.85 -20.14
C LYS A 32 -19.90 -12.81 -21.66
N THR A 33 -21.00 -12.25 -22.15
CA THR A 33 -21.29 -12.16 -23.61
C THR A 33 -20.82 -10.87 -24.26
N ARG A 34 -20.37 -9.86 -23.49
CA ARG A 34 -19.89 -8.57 -24.01
C ARG A 34 -18.36 -8.40 -24.01
N ASN A 35 -17.62 -9.35 -23.45
CA ASN A 35 -16.19 -9.17 -23.14
C ASN A 35 -15.21 -9.57 -24.26
N ASN A 36 -15.61 -10.25 -25.33
CA ASN A 36 -14.64 -10.67 -26.36
C ASN A 36 -14.15 -9.55 -27.29
N ALA A 37 -14.94 -8.49 -27.52
CA ALA A 37 -14.55 -7.39 -28.43
C ALA A 37 -13.94 -6.17 -27.71
N LYS A 38 -14.30 -5.91 -26.45
CA LYS A 38 -13.76 -4.78 -25.66
C LYS A 38 -12.45 -5.12 -24.93
N SER A 39 -12.19 -6.41 -24.69
CA SER A 39 -10.94 -6.86 -24.06
C SER A 39 -9.72 -6.56 -24.93
N ALA A 40 -9.83 -6.66 -26.26
CA ALA A 40 -8.74 -6.29 -27.16
C ALA A 40 -8.45 -4.77 -27.11
N ALA A 41 -9.46 -3.91 -27.17
CA ALA A 41 -9.28 -2.45 -27.19
C ALA A 41 -8.75 -1.89 -25.86
N ILE A 42 -9.24 -2.38 -24.72
CA ILE A 42 -8.72 -2.01 -23.39
C ILE A 42 -7.29 -2.52 -23.22
N ARG A 43 -7.00 -3.74 -23.69
CA ARG A 43 -5.66 -4.33 -23.62
C ARG A 43 -4.66 -3.57 -24.49
N THR A 44 -5.06 -3.08 -25.67
CA THR A 44 -4.23 -2.21 -26.52
C THR A 44 -4.04 -0.81 -25.91
N PHE A 45 -5.02 -0.33 -25.13
CA PHE A 45 -4.92 0.96 -24.44
C PHE A 45 -3.99 0.89 -23.22
N THR A 46 -4.06 -0.20 -22.44
CA THR A 46 -3.15 -0.43 -21.30
C THR A 46 -1.71 -0.68 -21.76
N THR A 47 -1.48 -1.47 -22.82
CA THR A 47 -0.12 -1.68 -23.34
C THR A 47 0.48 -0.39 -23.86
N ARG A 48 -0.31 0.51 -24.45
CA ARG A 48 0.17 1.82 -24.89
C ARG A 48 0.61 2.71 -23.73
N ILE A 49 -0.02 2.66 -22.57
CA ILE A 49 0.42 3.44 -21.39
C ILE A 49 1.75 2.89 -20.87
N ASP A 50 1.87 1.56 -20.75
CA ASP A 50 3.11 0.91 -20.32
C ASP A 50 4.27 1.18 -21.30
N ASP A 51 4.01 1.18 -22.61
CA ASP A 51 5.01 1.49 -23.65
C ASP A 51 5.36 2.99 -23.72
N THR A 52 4.41 3.88 -23.40
CA THR A 52 4.66 5.34 -23.36
C THR A 52 5.51 5.75 -22.14
N ILE A 53 5.42 5.02 -21.03
CA ILE A 53 6.31 5.20 -19.88
C ILE A 53 7.75 4.73 -20.23
N LYS A 54 7.88 3.73 -21.11
CA LYS A 54 9.15 3.13 -21.51
C LYS A 54 10.01 3.99 -22.46
N THR A 55 9.41 4.97 -23.14
CA THR A 55 10.11 5.83 -24.13
C THR A 55 10.55 7.19 -23.58
N ARG A 56 10.31 7.51 -22.30
CA ARG A 56 11.01 8.64 -21.68
C ARG A 56 12.47 8.28 -21.53
N ARG A 57 13.38 9.07 -22.13
CA ARG A 57 14.81 9.03 -21.79
C ARG A 57 14.91 8.96 -20.26
N SER A 58 15.39 7.84 -19.74
CA SER A 58 15.66 7.71 -18.31
C SER A 58 16.70 8.77 -17.97
N ILE A 59 16.27 9.82 -17.28
CA ILE A 59 17.21 10.82 -16.76
C ILE A 59 18.08 10.07 -15.75
N VAL A 60 19.36 9.91 -16.09
CA VAL A 60 20.34 9.34 -15.17
C VAL A 60 20.69 10.45 -14.18
N ASP A 61 20.02 10.45 -13.03
CA ASP A 61 20.24 11.42 -11.97
C ASP A 61 21.24 10.86 -10.95
N LEU A 62 22.45 11.42 -10.93
CA LEU A 62 23.56 11.01 -10.05
C LEU A 62 23.84 12.03 -8.93
N ARG A 63 22.91 12.95 -8.66
CA ARG A 63 23.12 14.00 -7.65
C ARG A 63 23.19 13.43 -6.23
N SER A 64 22.35 12.44 -5.93
CA SER A 64 22.30 11.74 -4.65
C SER A 64 21.35 10.54 -4.79
N ASP A 65 21.56 9.53 -3.97
CA ASP A 65 20.62 8.43 -3.72
C ASP A 65 19.25 8.88 -3.19
N THR A 66 19.13 10.06 -2.57
CA THR A 66 17.86 10.60 -2.08
C THR A 66 16.82 10.88 -3.18
N VAL A 67 17.23 10.89 -4.45
CA VAL A 67 16.31 11.03 -5.60
C VAL A 67 15.57 9.72 -5.94
N THR A 68 15.85 8.63 -5.22
CA THR A 68 15.15 7.35 -5.39
C THR A 68 13.64 7.51 -5.23
N SER A 69 12.90 6.86 -6.13
CA SER A 69 11.43 6.79 -6.07
C SER A 69 10.99 5.41 -5.59
N PRO A 70 9.87 5.30 -4.84
CA PRO A 70 9.38 4.02 -4.36
C PRO A 70 8.99 3.10 -5.52
N THR A 71 9.30 1.81 -5.39
CA THR A 71 8.89 0.80 -6.37
C THR A 71 7.40 0.51 -6.26
N ARG A 72 6.82 -0.12 -7.29
CA ARG A 72 5.41 -0.53 -7.25
C ARG A 72 5.09 -1.41 -6.03
N ALA A 73 5.94 -2.39 -5.73
CA ALA A 73 5.73 -3.28 -4.58
C ALA A 73 5.72 -2.49 -3.26
N MET A 74 6.62 -1.50 -3.11
CA MET A 74 6.65 -0.63 -1.94
C MET A 74 5.38 0.22 -1.81
N LEU A 75 4.87 0.75 -2.93
CA LEU A 75 3.61 1.50 -2.94
C LEU A 75 2.41 0.62 -2.56
N GLU A 76 2.33 -0.61 -3.07
CA GLU A 76 1.26 -1.56 -2.70
C GLU A 76 1.35 -1.92 -1.20
N CYS A 77 2.55 -2.13 -0.65
CA CYS A 77 2.75 -2.34 0.78
C CYS A 77 2.28 -1.15 1.61
N ALA A 78 2.67 0.08 1.23
CA ALA A 78 2.26 1.29 1.93
C ALA A 78 0.74 1.51 1.86
N LEU A 79 0.11 1.20 0.73
CA LEU A 79 -1.34 1.33 0.54
C LEU A 79 -2.14 0.36 1.45
N HIS A 80 -1.56 -0.80 1.75
CA HIS A 80 -2.20 -1.84 2.56
C HIS A 80 -1.72 -1.89 4.01
N ALA A 81 -0.80 -1.00 4.40
CA ALA A 81 -0.30 -0.91 5.77
C ALA A 81 -1.44 -0.53 6.74
N GLN A 82 -1.43 -1.14 7.92
CA GLN A 82 -2.36 -0.77 8.99
C GLN A 82 -1.82 0.47 9.70
N THR A 83 -2.60 1.55 9.70
CA THR A 83 -2.19 2.83 10.30
C THR A 83 -2.96 3.09 11.59
N GLY A 84 -2.35 3.81 12.53
CA GLY A 84 -2.97 4.25 13.79
C GLY A 84 -2.45 5.62 14.21
N ASP A 85 -2.67 5.98 15.48
CA ASP A 85 -2.08 7.18 16.06
C ASP A 85 -0.77 6.84 16.77
N ASP A 86 0.34 7.25 16.16
CA ASP A 86 1.69 6.98 16.68
C ASP A 86 1.99 7.71 18.00
N VAL A 87 1.38 8.87 18.25
CA VAL A 87 1.59 9.63 19.50
C VAL A 87 1.06 8.85 20.71
N TYR A 88 0.00 8.06 20.49
CA TYR A 88 -0.56 7.14 21.50
C TYR A 88 -0.02 5.71 21.37
N SER A 89 0.97 5.47 20.49
CA SER A 89 1.55 4.15 20.21
C SER A 89 0.52 3.13 19.71
N GLU A 90 -0.47 3.59 18.94
CA GLU A 90 -1.53 2.76 18.37
C GLU A 90 -1.29 2.42 16.89
N ASP A 91 -0.19 2.88 16.28
CA ASP A 91 0.19 2.52 14.91
C ASP A 91 0.99 1.20 14.86
N PRO A 92 0.39 0.09 14.36
CA PRO A 92 1.05 -1.21 14.35
C PRO A 92 2.17 -1.29 13.29
N THR A 93 2.13 -0.49 12.23
CA THR A 93 3.16 -0.51 11.19
C THR A 93 4.42 0.19 11.67
N VAL A 94 4.29 1.33 12.37
CA VAL A 94 5.44 2.02 12.99
C VAL A 94 6.07 1.14 14.06
N PHE A 95 5.26 0.55 14.95
CA PHE A 95 5.76 -0.35 15.98
C PHE A 95 6.55 -1.53 15.40
N ALA A 96 6.02 -2.19 14.36
CA ALA A 96 6.70 -3.31 13.72
C ALA A 96 8.03 -2.89 13.04
N LEU A 97 8.09 -1.69 12.48
CA LEU A 97 9.32 -1.14 11.89
C LEU A 97 10.38 -0.89 12.98
N GLU A 98 9.99 -0.31 14.10
CA GLU A 98 10.89 -0.02 15.21
C GLU A 98 11.38 -1.28 15.90
N GLU A 99 10.51 -2.26 16.14
CA GLU A 99 10.89 -3.57 16.71
C GLU A 99 11.90 -4.28 15.79
N TYR A 100 11.59 -4.35 14.49
CA TYR A 100 12.51 -4.92 13.51
C TYR A 100 13.88 -4.20 13.48
N ALA A 101 13.88 -2.87 13.55
CA ALA A 101 15.13 -2.10 13.56
C ALA A 101 15.92 -2.31 14.86
N ALA A 102 15.25 -2.35 16.01
CA ALA A 102 15.87 -2.62 17.31
C ALA A 102 16.56 -3.99 17.31
N ASP A 103 15.86 -5.02 16.83
CA ASP A 103 16.40 -6.38 16.68
C ASP A 103 17.58 -6.43 15.70
N LEU A 104 17.45 -5.78 14.54
CA LEU A 104 18.48 -5.76 13.51
C LEU A 104 19.80 -5.16 14.01
N PHE A 105 19.73 -4.14 14.86
CA PHE A 105 20.91 -3.47 15.43
C PHE A 105 21.30 -3.94 16.84
N GLY A 106 20.59 -4.92 17.40
CA GLY A 106 20.82 -5.42 18.76
C GLY A 106 20.67 -4.33 19.83
N LYS A 107 19.62 -3.52 19.72
CA LYS A 107 19.28 -2.44 20.67
C LYS A 107 17.94 -2.75 21.34
N ASP A 108 17.74 -2.16 22.52
CA ASP A 108 16.51 -2.40 23.29
C ASP A 108 15.28 -1.79 22.63
N ARG A 109 15.45 -0.65 21.94
CA ARG A 109 14.40 0.15 21.29
C ARG A 109 14.93 0.91 20.09
N ALA A 110 14.03 1.22 19.15
CA ALA A 110 14.25 2.16 18.06
C ALA A 110 13.13 3.21 18.05
N LEU A 111 13.32 4.28 17.28
CA LEU A 111 12.35 5.35 17.10
C LEU A 111 12.32 5.76 15.63
N PHE A 112 11.14 5.76 15.01
CA PHE A 112 10.94 6.26 13.67
C PHE A 112 10.84 7.79 13.67
N VAL A 113 11.55 8.43 12.75
CA VAL A 113 11.53 9.89 12.60
C VAL A 113 11.51 10.29 11.12
N PRO A 114 10.79 11.38 10.75
CA PRO A 114 10.68 11.88 9.39
C PRO A 114 11.98 12.07 8.59
N THR A 115 13.10 12.43 9.24
CA THR A 115 14.36 12.74 8.54
C THR A 115 15.58 12.32 9.35
N GLY A 116 16.69 12.02 8.66
CA GLY A 116 17.98 11.76 9.32
C GLY A 116 18.51 12.96 10.12
N THR A 117 18.23 14.20 9.67
CA THR A 117 18.58 15.41 10.44
C THR A 117 17.87 15.44 11.78
N MET A 118 16.58 15.10 11.82
CA MET A 118 15.84 15.02 13.08
C MET A 118 16.33 13.86 13.96
N ALA A 119 16.68 12.72 13.37
CA ALA A 119 17.27 11.60 14.09
C ALA A 119 18.53 12.04 14.87
N ASN A 120 19.45 12.71 14.18
CA ASN A 120 20.68 13.21 14.80
C ASN A 120 20.40 14.29 15.85
N LEU A 121 19.48 15.21 15.57
CA LEU A 121 19.10 16.25 16.53
C LEU A 121 18.52 15.66 17.82
N VAL A 122 17.56 14.73 17.69
CA VAL A 122 16.95 14.05 18.84
C VAL A 122 18.00 13.25 19.60
N ALA A 123 18.90 12.54 18.90
CA ALA A 123 19.98 11.80 19.55
C ALA A 123 20.89 12.72 20.38
N ILE A 124 21.32 13.86 19.84
CA ILE A 124 22.15 14.84 20.56
C ILE A 124 21.40 15.40 21.77
N LEU A 125 20.13 15.82 21.59
CA LEU A 125 19.33 16.36 22.69
C LEU A 125 19.09 15.32 23.79
N ALA A 126 18.85 14.06 23.42
CA ALA A 126 18.68 12.95 24.35
C ALA A 126 19.98 12.59 25.07
N HIS A 127 21.14 12.70 24.43
CA HIS A 127 22.43 12.41 25.08
C HIS A 127 22.94 13.56 25.96
N CYS A 128 22.64 14.81 25.60
CA CYS A 128 23.12 16.00 26.32
C CYS A 128 22.09 16.61 27.27
N HIS A 129 20.93 15.97 27.47
CA HIS A 129 19.88 16.50 28.33
C HIS A 129 20.41 16.77 29.76
N GLY A 130 20.09 17.94 30.32
CA GLY A 130 20.40 18.28 31.71
C GLY A 130 21.73 18.99 31.98
N LYS A 131 22.59 19.19 30.96
CA LYS A 131 23.82 19.98 31.08
C LYS A 131 23.92 21.02 29.96
N LEU A 132 23.37 22.21 30.19
CA LEU A 132 23.64 23.35 29.30
C LEU A 132 25.16 23.56 29.19
N GLY A 133 25.66 23.69 27.96
CA GLY A 133 27.09 23.80 27.67
C GLY A 133 27.83 22.47 27.48
N SER A 134 27.11 21.36 27.32
CA SER A 134 27.72 20.08 26.89
C SER A 134 28.24 20.16 25.45
N GLU A 135 29.31 19.42 25.18
CA GLU A 135 29.96 19.34 23.87
C GLU A 135 29.77 17.95 23.27
N VAL A 136 29.59 17.89 21.95
CA VAL A 136 29.61 16.65 21.16
C VAL A 136 30.83 16.73 20.24
N ILE A 137 31.76 15.80 20.43
CA ILE A 137 32.92 15.65 19.55
C ILE A 137 32.45 14.86 18.32
N LEU A 138 32.58 15.45 17.13
CA LEU A 138 32.13 14.90 15.84
C LEU A 138 33.31 14.70 14.87
#